data_AF-A0A1T5C649-F1
#
_entry.id   AF-A0A1T5C649-F1
#
_cell.length_a   1.000
_cell.length_b   1.000
_cell.length_c   1.000
_cell.angle_alpha   90.00
_cell.angle_beta   90.00
_cell.angle_gamma   90.00
#
_symmetry.space_group_name_H-M   'P 1'
#
loop_
_entity.id
_entity.type
_entity.pdbx_description
1 polymer ?
#
loop_
_entity_poly.entity_id
_entity_poly.type
_entity_poly.pdbx_seq_one_letter_code
_entity_poly.pdbx_strand_id
1 'polypeptide(L)'
;MFWVIWLNVLLLTLLLLFPIFLEINKKYLKGKNKNYNKMLKYARKAHPYIGITVIAIGAFHGYIMLGGKLILHTGSILLLMLVINGAIGFYYKKSRNKAARKAHIIIGLLIVLAFALHYLNPWLLS
;
A
#
# COMPACT_ATOMS: atom_id res chain seq x y z
N MET A 1 17.35 13.56 -0.74
CA MET A 1 17.03 12.12 -0.83
C MET A 1 16.18 11.60 0.32
N PHE A 2 16.40 12.06 1.56
CA PHE A 2 15.64 11.65 2.75
C PHE A 2 14.12 11.82 2.61
N TRP A 3 13.67 12.86 1.89
CA TRP A 3 12.24 13.12 1.63
C TRP A 3 11.55 12.00 0.85
N VAL A 4 12.26 11.26 -0.01
CA VAL A 4 11.69 10.16 -0.81
C VAL A 4 11.25 9.02 0.11
N ILE A 5 12.03 8.74 1.16
CA ILE A 5 11.73 7.72 2.17
C ILE A 5 10.43 8.08 2.89
N TRP A 6 10.39 9.28 3.48
CA TRP A 6 9.24 9.72 4.27
C TRP A 6 7.98 9.89 3.44
N LEU A 7 8.11 10.34 2.19
CA LEU A 7 6.98 10.39 1.27
C LEU A 7 6.43 8.99 0.99
N ASN A 8 7.30 8.01 0.76
CA ASN A 8 6.87 6.64 0.50
C ASN A 8 6.20 6.01 1.74
N VAL A 9 6.73 6.26 2.93
CA VAL A 9 6.13 5.87 4.21
C VAL A 9 4.73 6.49 4.35
N LEU A 10 4.60 7.81 4.17
CA LEU A 10 3.32 8.50 4.27
C LEU A 10 2.28 7.91 3.31
N LEU A 11 2.64 7.73 2.05
CA LEU A 11 1.74 7.20 1.03
C LEU A 11 1.33 5.75 1.34
N LEU A 12 2.28 4.92 1.80
CA LEU A 12 1.99 3.55 2.24
C LEU A 12 1.04 3.53 3.44
N THR A 13 1.27 4.40 4.44
CA THR A 13 0.37 4.55 5.59
C THR A 13 -1.04 4.94 5.16
N LEU A 14 -1.19 5.89 4.23
CA LEU A 14 -2.51 6.28 3.69
C LEU A 14 -3.24 5.11 3.00
N LEU A 15 -2.51 4.25 2.27
CA LEU A 15 -3.10 3.04 1.67
C LEU A 15 -3.60 2.05 2.72
N LEU A 16 -2.80 1.81 3.76
CA LEU A 16 -3.09 0.85 4.81
C LEU A 16 -4.19 1.33 5.78
N LEU A 17 -4.34 2.63 5.97
CA LEU A 17 -5.42 3.23 6.77
C LEU A 17 -6.78 3.18 6.06
N PHE A 18 -6.82 3.13 4.73
CA PHE A 18 -8.06 3.11 3.97
C PHE A 18 -9.08 2.03 4.41
N PRO A 19 -8.71 0.73 4.54
CA PRO A 19 -9.63 -0.28 5.05
C PRO A 19 -10.11 0.00 6.49
N ILE A 20 -9.27 0.61 7.32
CA ILE A 20 -9.64 1.00 8.70
C ILE A 20 -10.71 2.07 8.66
N PHE A 21 -10.56 3.10 7.82
CA PHE A 21 -11.57 4.14 7.67
C PHE A 21 -12.91 3.61 7.15
N LEU A 22 -12.88 2.62 6.24
CA LEU A 22 -14.09 1.93 5.78
C LEU A 22 -14.78 1.17 6.92
N GLU A 23 -14.00 0.46 7.74
CA GLU A 23 -14.54 -0.32 8.85
C GLU A 23 -15.12 0.57 9.96
N ILE A 24 -14.48 1.72 10.24
CA ILE A 24 -15.00 2.72 11.17
C ILE A 24 -16.37 3.23 10.71
N ASN A 25 -16.51 3.54 9.41
CA ASN A 25 -17.80 4.01 8.88
C ASN A 25 -18.89 2.94 9.00
N LYS A 26 -18.52 1.69 8.77
CA LYS A 26 -19.44 0.56 8.80
C LYS A 26 -19.90 0.23 10.22
N LYS A 27 -18.96 0.12 11.17
CA LYS A 27 -19.24 -0.30 12.54
C LYS A 27 -19.82 0.80 13.42
N TYR A 28 -19.22 2.00 13.38
CA TYR A 28 -19.53 3.05 14.35
C TYR A 28 -20.46 4.13 13.76
N LEU A 29 -20.12 4.66 12.58
CA LEU A 29 -20.89 5.77 12.00
C LEU A 29 -22.13 5.31 11.24
N LYS A 30 -22.22 4.02 10.88
CA LYS A 30 -23.31 3.38 10.13
C LYS A 30 -23.71 4.16 8.87
N GLY A 31 -22.75 4.84 8.24
CA GLY A 31 -22.98 5.68 7.07
C GLY A 31 -23.79 6.96 7.31
N LYS A 32 -24.05 7.37 8.55
CA LYS A 32 -24.86 8.56 8.87
C LYS A 32 -24.10 9.89 8.78
N ASN A 33 -22.77 9.87 8.88
CA ASN A 33 -21.96 11.09 8.83
C ASN A 33 -21.63 11.52 7.39
N LYS A 34 -22.29 12.60 6.91
CA LYS A 34 -22.14 13.12 5.54
C LYS A 34 -20.71 13.55 5.21
N ASN A 35 -20.01 14.21 6.13
CA ASN A 35 -18.64 14.68 5.91
C ASN A 35 -17.67 13.50 5.80
N TYR A 36 -17.82 12.50 6.68
CA TYR A 36 -17.02 11.29 6.64
C TYR A 36 -17.25 10.48 5.36
N ASN A 37 -18.51 10.35 4.92
CA ASN A 37 -18.84 9.72 3.65
C ASN A 37 -18.24 10.47 2.45
N LYS A 38 -18.25 11.81 2.47
CA LYS A 38 -17.63 12.64 1.44
C LYS A 38 -16.11 12.41 1.41
N MET A 39 -15.44 12.41 2.57
CA MET A 39 -14.01 12.07 2.68
C MET A 39 -13.72 10.67 2.12
N LEU A 40 -14.49 9.65 2.52
CA LEU A 40 -14.32 8.27 2.02
C LEU A 40 -14.52 8.15 0.51
N LYS A 41 -15.42 8.93 -0.08
CA LYS A 41 -15.62 8.97 -1.54
C LYS A 41 -14.35 9.45 -2.24
N TYR A 42 -13.71 10.50 -1.74
CA TYR A 42 -12.44 10.99 -2.29
C TYR A 42 -11.29 10.02 -2.02
N ALA A 43 -11.18 9.49 -0.80
CA ALA A 43 -10.15 8.51 -0.45
C ALA A 43 -10.24 7.27 -1.35
N ARG A 44 -11.44 6.76 -1.64
CA ARG A 44 -11.65 5.63 -2.55
C ARG A 44 -11.21 5.93 -3.98
N LYS A 45 -11.44 7.16 -4.45
CA LYS A 45 -10.96 7.60 -5.77
C LYS A 45 -9.44 7.73 -5.79
N ALA A 46 -8.83 8.27 -4.73
CA ALA A 46 -7.40 8.49 -4.60
C ALA A 46 -6.60 7.19 -4.39
N HIS A 47 -7.15 6.20 -3.68
CA HIS A 47 -6.48 4.95 -3.30
C HIS A 47 -5.68 4.26 -4.44
N PRO A 48 -6.23 4.00 -5.64
CA PRO A 48 -5.45 3.39 -6.72
C PRO A 48 -4.31 4.29 -7.23
N TYR A 49 -4.48 5.61 -7.23
CA TYR A 49 -3.43 6.55 -7.65
C TYR A 49 -2.32 6.62 -6.61
N ILE A 50 -2.67 6.64 -5.31
CA ILE A 50 -1.69 6.53 -4.22
C ILE A 50 -0.94 5.21 -4.34
N GLY A 51 -1.62 4.10 -4.66
CA GLY A 51 -1.01 2.79 -4.87
C GLY A 51 0.05 2.78 -5.97
N ILE A 52 -0.29 3.32 -7.14
CA ILE A 52 0.65 3.47 -8.26
C ILE A 52 1.82 4.38 -7.86
N THR A 53 1.55 5.46 -7.14
CA THR A 53 2.57 6.42 -6.71
C THR A 53 3.56 5.78 -5.73
N VAL A 54 3.09 5.00 -4.74
CA VAL A 54 3.95 4.24 -3.81
C VAL A 54 4.85 3.27 -4.56
N ILE A 55 4.33 2.58 -5.57
CA ILE A 55 5.12 1.64 -6.37
C ILE A 55 6.21 2.40 -7.14
N ALA A 56 5.86 3.49 -7.82
CA ALA A 56 6.81 4.27 -8.61
C ALA A 56 7.92 4.89 -7.74
N ILE A 57 7.53 5.54 -6.64
CA ILE A 57 8.47 6.15 -5.69
C ILE A 57 9.29 5.07 -4.98
N GLY A 58 8.70 3.92 -4.65
CA GLY A 58 9.40 2.78 -4.05
C GLY A 58 10.44 2.17 -4.97
N ALA A 59 10.13 2.01 -6.26
CA ALA A 59 11.10 1.57 -7.26
C ALA A 59 12.26 2.56 -7.39
N PHE A 60 11.95 3.86 -7.44
CA PHE A 60 12.96 4.91 -7.50
C PHE A 60 13.83 4.96 -6.23
N HIS A 61 13.22 4.85 -5.05
CA HIS A 61 13.91 4.74 -3.77
C HIS A 61 14.87 3.54 -3.75
N GLY A 62 14.40 2.35 -4.14
CA GLY A 62 15.22 1.15 -4.21
C GLY A 62 16.38 1.29 -5.18
N TYR A 63 16.12 1.82 -6.39
CA TYR A 63 17.15 2.07 -7.40
C TYR A 63 18.30 2.92 -6.84
N ILE A 64 17.98 3.99 -6.12
CA ILE A 64 19.00 4.86 -5.55
C ILE A 64 19.74 4.17 -4.39
N MET A 65 19.01 3.53 -3.47
CA MET A 65 19.62 2.91 -2.28
C MET A 65 20.52 1.73 -2.62
N LEU A 66 20.24 1.02 -3.73
CA LEU A 66 21.07 -0.08 -4.22
C LEU A 66 22.18 0.40 -5.18
N GLY A 67 22.38 1.70 -5.35
CA GLY A 67 23.39 2.25 -6.26
C GLY A 67 23.16 1.87 -7.72
N GLY A 68 21.91 1.74 -8.13
CA GLY A 68 21.49 1.33 -9.47
C GLY A 68 21.57 -0.17 -9.75
N LYS A 69 21.95 -0.98 -8.76
CA LYS A 69 22.07 -2.44 -8.92
C LYS A 69 20.75 -3.14 -8.62
N LEU A 70 20.52 -4.27 -9.30
CA LEU A 70 19.41 -5.18 -8.98
C LEU A 70 19.89 -6.21 -7.97
N ILE A 71 19.77 -5.88 -6.68
CA ILE A 71 20.10 -6.76 -5.55
C ILE A 71 18.80 -7.15 -4.86
N LEU A 72 18.66 -8.43 -4.52
CA LEU A 72 17.54 -8.89 -3.72
C LEU A 72 17.70 -8.35 -2.29
N HIS A 73 16.74 -7.60 -1.78
CA HIS A 73 16.75 -7.16 -0.39
C HIS A 73 15.32 -7.08 0.14
N THR A 74 15.13 -6.80 1.42
CA THR A 74 13.78 -6.79 2.01
C THR A 74 12.84 -5.76 1.34
N GLY A 75 13.39 -4.66 0.80
CA GLY A 75 12.63 -3.63 0.09
C GLY A 75 12.24 -4.04 -1.33
N SER A 76 13.04 -4.86 -2.03
CA SER A 76 12.64 -5.40 -3.34
C SER A 76 11.49 -6.40 -3.19
N ILE A 77 11.47 -7.18 -2.11
CA ILE A 77 10.32 -8.03 -1.76
C ILE A 77 9.09 -7.19 -1.44
N LEU A 78 9.24 -6.15 -0.61
CA LEU A 78 8.14 -5.24 -0.29
C LEU A 78 7.56 -4.58 -1.56
N LEU A 79 8.42 -4.12 -2.47
CA LEU A 79 8.01 -3.54 -3.75
C LEU A 79 7.25 -4.56 -4.62
N LEU A 80 7.75 -5.79 -4.73
CA LEU A 80 7.08 -6.85 -5.47
C LEU A 80 5.69 -7.15 -4.88
N MET A 81 5.58 -7.22 -3.56
CA MET A 81 4.30 -7.41 -2.87
C MET A 81 3.33 -6.25 -3.16
N LEU A 82 3.80 -5.01 -3.16
CA LEU A 82 2.99 -3.84 -3.51
C LEU A 82 2.47 -3.93 -4.96
N VAL A 83 3.32 -4.32 -5.90
CA VAL A 83 2.95 -4.53 -7.32
C VAL A 83 1.88 -5.62 -7.45
N ILE A 84 2.12 -6.79 -6.86
CA ILE A 84 1.17 -7.91 -6.87
C ILE A 84 -0.16 -7.49 -6.23
N ASN A 85 -0.10 -6.82 -5.09
CA ASN A 85 -1.30 -6.38 -4.39
C ASN A 85 -2.10 -5.35 -5.17
N GLY A 86 -1.41 -4.42 -5.84
CA GLY A 86 -1.99 -3.45 -6.76
C GLY A 86 -2.70 -4.13 -7.93
N ALA A 87 -2.05 -5.10 -8.57
CA ALA A 87 -2.63 -5.88 -9.67
C ALA A 87 -3.90 -6.63 -9.23
N ILE A 88 -3.87 -7.29 -8.06
CA ILE A 88 -5.04 -7.97 -7.49
C ILE A 88 -6.15 -6.96 -7.16
N GLY A 89 -5.81 -5.78 -6.63
CA GLY A 89 -6.76 -4.69 -6.36
C GLY A 89 -7.45 -4.19 -7.63
N PHE A 90 -6.69 -3.99 -8.71
CA PHE A 90 -7.24 -3.63 -10.03
C PHE A 90 -8.11 -4.74 -10.61
N TYR A 91 -7.67 -5.99 -10.52
CA TYR A 91 -8.46 -7.14 -10.94
C TYR A 91 -9.78 -7.22 -10.18
N TYR A 92 -9.77 -7.06 -8.85
CA TYR A 92 -10.98 -6.99 -8.04
C TYR A 92 -11.91 -5.84 -8.46
N LYS A 93 -11.36 -4.65 -8.74
CA LYS A 93 -12.16 -3.51 -9.19
C LYS A 93 -12.96 -3.83 -10.46
N LYS A 94 -12.37 -4.59 -11.39
CA LYS A 94 -13.01 -5.03 -12.65
C LYS A 94 -13.94 -6.23 -12.45
N SER A 95 -13.46 -7.29 -11.82
CA SER A 95 -14.17 -8.59 -11.72
C SER A 95 -15.17 -8.67 -10.58
N ARG A 96 -15.05 -7.81 -9.56
CA ARG A 96 -15.78 -7.90 -8.28
C ARG A 96 -15.63 -9.24 -7.54
N ASN A 97 -14.62 -10.04 -7.90
CA ASN A 97 -14.37 -11.34 -7.32
C ASN A 97 -14.03 -11.23 -5.81
N LYS A 98 -14.80 -11.92 -4.96
CA LYS A 98 -14.64 -11.87 -3.49
C LYS A 98 -13.30 -12.47 -3.02
N ALA A 99 -12.78 -13.49 -3.70
CA ALA A 99 -11.48 -14.07 -3.39
C ALA A 99 -10.35 -13.08 -3.70
N ALA A 100 -10.43 -12.35 -4.82
CA ALA A 100 -9.48 -11.29 -5.15
C ALA A 100 -9.49 -10.17 -4.10
N ARG A 101 -10.67 -9.76 -3.61
CA ARG A 101 -10.77 -8.81 -2.49
C ARG A 101 -10.09 -9.35 -1.22
N LYS A 102 -10.33 -10.62 -0.87
CA LYS A 102 -9.74 -11.25 0.31
C LYS A 102 -8.22 -11.32 0.18
N ALA A 103 -7.71 -11.72 -0.98
CA ALA A 103 -6.28 -11.74 -1.29
C ALA A 103 -5.66 -10.34 -1.18
N HIS A 104 -6.30 -9.31 -1.74
CA HIS A 104 -5.82 -7.93 -1.65
C HIS A 104 -5.65 -7.45 -0.20
N ILE A 105 -6.62 -7.79 0.67
CA ILE A 105 -6.56 -7.46 2.09
C ILE A 105 -5.48 -8.25 2.82
N ILE A 106 -5.39 -9.57 2.59
CA ILE A 106 -4.38 -10.44 3.23
C ILE A 106 -2.97 -9.98 2.83
N ILE A 107 -2.72 -9.76 1.54
CA ILE A 107 -1.42 -9.27 1.07
C ILE A 107 -1.15 -7.87 1.63
N GLY A 108 -2.16 -7.02 1.76
CA GLY A 108 -2.05 -5.74 2.46
C GLY A 108 -1.54 -5.87 3.90
N LEU A 109 -1.99 -6.88 4.65
CA LEU A 109 -1.47 -7.16 5.99
C LEU A 109 -0.03 -7.69 5.95
N LEU A 110 0.29 -8.57 5.00
CA LEU A 110 1.66 -9.06 4.82
C LEU A 110 2.62 -7.93 4.43
N ILE A 111 2.16 -6.93 3.68
CA ILE A 111 2.91 -5.72 3.35
C ILE A 111 3.26 -4.92 4.61
N VAL A 112 2.39 -4.87 5.63
CA VAL A 112 2.72 -4.24 6.92
C VAL A 112 3.91 -4.94 7.57
N LEU A 113 3.90 -6.28 7.59
CA LEU A 113 4.99 -7.08 8.15
C LEU A 113 6.28 -6.91 7.35
N ALA A 114 6.20 -6.96 6.02
CA ALA A 114 7.34 -6.74 5.13
C ALA A 114 7.93 -5.33 5.28
N PHE A 115 7.08 -4.31 5.45
CA PHE A 115 7.52 -2.95 5.74
C PHE A 115 8.23 -2.86 7.09
N ALA A 116 7.69 -3.46 8.14
CA ALA A 116 8.33 -3.49 9.44
C ALA A 116 9.71 -4.17 9.37
N LEU A 117 9.81 -5.32 8.69
CA LEU A 117 11.07 -6.01 8.46
C LEU A 117 12.06 -5.14 7.66
N HIS A 118 11.61 -4.49 6.60
CA HIS A 118 12.45 -3.62 5.79
C HIS A 118 12.95 -2.39 6.56
N TYR A 119 12.09 -1.80 7.39
CA TYR A 119 12.41 -0.66 8.22
C TYR A 119 13.43 -1.02 9.33
N LEU A 120 13.27 -2.18 9.97
CA LEU A 120 14.15 -2.62 11.06
C LEU A 120 15.46 -3.22 10.56
N ASN A 121 15.43 -4.00 9.48
CA ASN A 121 16.60 -4.63 8.89
C ASN A 121 16.49 -4.69 7.35
N PRO A 122 16.94 -3.64 6.64
CA PRO A 122 16.86 -3.59 5.18
C PRO A 122 17.73 -4.63 4.45
N TRP A 123 18.75 -5.19 5.12
CA TRP A 123 19.76 -6.10 4.56
C TRP A 123 19.62 -7.55 5.06
N LEU A 124 18.43 -7.93 5.56
CA LEU A 124 18.22 -9.30 6.05
C LEU A 124 18.38 -10.38 4.95
N LEU A 125 18.25 -10.00 3.68
CA LEU A 125 18.21 -10.93 2.55
C LEU A 125 19.37 -10.76 1.56
N SER A 126 20.30 -9.85 1.83
CA SER A 126 21.60 -9.66 1.13
C SER A 126 22.41 -8.64 1.89
#